data_AF-A0A6H9WP75-F1
#
_entry.id   AF-A0A6H9WP75-F1
#
_cell.length_a   1.000
_cell.length_b   1.000
_cell.length_c   1.000
_cell.angle_alpha   90.00
_cell.angle_beta   90.00
_cell.angle_gamma   90.00
#
_symmetry.space_group_name_H-M   'P 1'
#
loop_
_entity.id
_entity.type
_entity.pdbx_description
1 polymer ?
#
loop_
_entity_poly.entity_id
_entity_poly.type
_entity_poly.pdbx_seq_one_letter_code
_entity_poly.pdbx_strand_id
1 'polypeptide(L)'
;MSTATDESEADEVITPPEPAGNPAAWRDPVAERRAYLRRLRRRRKRLMLLGIPVAILALLVAAKFLSMTVIANRTVSAYEVADYESALNSAQQQKFLNVVEQWKAPYNTGTVYLQLGLNQEARTELEAALPLASGADECPIRSNLAIAIERIGDQHDADGDGDAAREAWQQALAVLSQAPAECPDSTSSVPMSETQQRLEAKLDPPQSSDDAEEPQDPSEDPSDTGDADQDAIEDIGEQLDENQDDRQDAIDEENDQGGGGGGGTDKPW
;
A
#
# COMPACT_ATOMS: atom_id res chain seq x y z
N MET A 1 -30.50 -118.29 60.28
CA MET A 1 -29.90 -117.61 61.45
C MET A 1 -29.09 -116.44 60.90
N SER A 2 -29.46 -115.22 61.29
CA SER A 2 -28.78 -113.92 61.12
C SER A 2 -28.48 -113.44 59.68
N THR A 3 -29.30 -112.56 59.07
CA THR A 3 -29.43 -111.08 59.25
C THR A 3 -28.24 -110.28 58.70
N ALA A 4 -28.48 -109.50 57.62
CA ALA A 4 -28.21 -108.06 57.54
C ALA A 4 -28.58 -107.51 56.14
N THR A 5 -29.64 -106.68 56.11
CA THR A 5 -29.69 -105.28 55.59
C THR A 5 -28.37 -104.68 55.10
N ASP A 6 -28.25 -103.72 54.17
CA ASP A 6 -29.15 -102.78 53.46
C ASP A 6 -28.23 -101.89 52.57
N GLU A 7 -28.82 -101.05 51.71
CA GLU A 7 -28.26 -99.87 51.01
C GLU A 7 -27.18 -100.11 49.93
N SER A 8 -27.46 -99.89 48.63
CA SER A 8 -27.63 -98.60 47.92
C SER A 8 -26.38 -97.73 47.93
N GLU A 9 -25.52 -97.85 46.91
CA GLU A 9 -24.59 -96.78 46.55
C GLU A 9 -24.42 -96.71 45.03
N ALA A 10 -24.72 -95.53 44.49
CA ALA A 10 -24.72 -95.21 43.07
C ALA A 10 -23.30 -94.94 42.57
N ASP A 11 -23.01 -95.41 41.36
CA ASP A 11 -21.81 -95.05 40.58
C ASP A 11 -21.79 -93.54 40.31
N GLU A 12 -21.06 -92.79 41.12
CA GLU A 12 -20.73 -91.39 40.86
C GLU A 12 -19.46 -91.34 39.99
N VAL A 13 -19.66 -91.08 38.70
CA VAL A 13 -18.59 -90.83 37.72
C VAL A 13 -17.84 -89.57 38.13
N ILE A 14 -16.64 -89.74 38.68
CA ILE A 14 -15.71 -88.63 38.97
C ILE A 14 -15.22 -88.04 37.64
N THR A 15 -15.87 -86.99 37.15
CA THR A 15 -15.30 -86.12 36.12
C THR A 15 -14.26 -85.19 36.76
N PRO A 16 -13.05 -85.04 36.20
CA PRO A 16 -12.05 -84.14 36.75
C PRO A 16 -12.55 -82.68 36.68
N PRO A 17 -12.16 -81.81 37.63
CA PRO A 17 -12.59 -80.42 37.62
C PRO A 17 -12.09 -79.71 36.36
N GLU A 18 -12.99 -79.01 35.68
CA GLU A 18 -12.65 -78.06 34.63
C GLU A 18 -11.59 -77.07 35.17
N PRO A 19 -10.46 -76.86 34.48
CA PRO A 19 -9.57 -75.79 34.87
C PRO A 19 -10.32 -74.47 34.67
N ALA A 20 -10.64 -73.80 35.78
CA ALA A 20 -11.12 -72.43 35.78
C ALA A 20 -10.00 -71.51 35.25
N GLY A 21 -9.82 -71.53 33.94
CA GLY A 21 -8.94 -70.62 33.22
C GLY A 21 -9.54 -69.23 33.35
N ASN A 22 -9.02 -68.44 34.30
CA ASN A 22 -9.31 -67.02 34.38
C ASN A 22 -9.08 -66.39 32.98
N PRO A 23 -10.09 -65.82 32.31
CA PRO A 23 -9.94 -65.26 30.96
C PRO A 23 -8.95 -64.08 30.90
N ALA A 24 -8.47 -63.60 32.06
CA ALA A 24 -7.42 -62.59 32.15
C ALA A 24 -5.98 -63.16 32.00
N ALA A 25 -5.78 -64.49 32.06
CA ALA A 25 -4.45 -65.10 32.14
C ALA A 25 -3.62 -65.09 30.83
N TRP A 26 -4.19 -64.66 29.70
CA TRP A 26 -3.52 -64.64 28.39
C TRP A 26 -3.43 -63.25 27.74
N ARG A 27 -3.56 -62.17 28.52
CA ARG A 27 -3.26 -60.84 27.99
C ARG A 27 -1.74 -60.66 28.00
N ASP A 28 -1.10 -60.82 26.84
CA ASP A 28 0.32 -60.47 26.68
C ASP A 28 0.47 -58.95 26.87
N PRO A 29 1.01 -58.47 28.01
CA PRO A 29 1.13 -57.04 28.29
C PRO A 29 2.07 -56.36 27.26
N VAL A 30 2.98 -57.13 26.65
CA VAL A 30 3.87 -56.65 25.61
C VAL A 30 3.12 -56.50 24.28
N ALA A 31 2.14 -57.36 23.97
CA ALA A 31 1.27 -57.22 22.80
C ALA A 31 0.32 -56.02 22.93
N GLU A 32 -0.29 -55.82 24.10
CA GLU A 32 -1.15 -54.66 24.38
C GLU A 32 -0.36 -53.35 24.29
N ARG A 33 0.84 -53.31 24.88
CA ARG A 33 1.75 -52.16 24.79
C ARG A 33 2.19 -51.89 23.35
N ARG A 34 2.49 -52.93 22.56
CA ARG A 34 2.79 -52.81 21.12
C ARG A 34 1.58 -52.27 20.33
N ALA A 35 0.36 -52.73 20.62
CA ALA A 35 -0.86 -52.25 19.98
C ALA A 35 -1.17 -50.78 20.33
N TYR A 36 -1.01 -50.41 21.61
CA TYR A 36 -1.14 -49.03 22.10
C TYR A 36 -0.13 -48.08 21.43
N LEU A 37 1.15 -48.46 21.38
CA LEU A 37 2.19 -47.68 20.70
C LEU A 37 1.96 -47.58 19.19
N ARG A 38 1.45 -48.62 18.52
CA ARG A 38 1.06 -48.56 17.10
C ARG A 38 -0.09 -47.59 16.86
N ARG A 39 -1.11 -47.56 17.74
CA ARG A 39 -2.23 -46.59 17.68
C ARG A 39 -1.74 -45.15 17.87
N LEU A 40 -0.88 -44.91 18.85
CA LEU A 40 -0.20 -43.62 19.07
C LEU A 40 0.63 -43.18 17.86
N ARG A 41 1.44 -44.08 17.28
CA ARG A 41 2.23 -43.78 16.07
C ARG A 41 1.35 -43.44 14.87
N ARG A 42 0.23 -44.14 14.65
CA ARG A 42 -0.72 -43.82 13.57
C ARG A 42 -1.42 -42.49 13.81
N ARG A 43 -1.84 -42.19 15.04
CA ARG A 43 -2.45 -40.90 15.41
C ARG A 43 -1.46 -39.75 15.25
N ARG A 44 -0.23 -39.90 15.75
CA ARG A 44 0.85 -38.92 15.58
C ARG A 44 1.22 -38.73 14.10
N LYS A 45 1.30 -39.80 13.30
CA LYS A 45 1.53 -39.69 11.84
C LYS A 45 0.38 -38.98 11.13
N ARG A 46 -0.89 -39.24 11.48
CA ARG A 46 -2.04 -38.51 10.91
C ARG A 46 -2.04 -37.05 11.31
N LEU A 47 -1.79 -36.75 12.58
CA LEU A 47 -1.67 -35.38 13.08
C LEU A 47 -0.48 -34.65 12.44
N MET A 48 0.63 -35.33 12.16
CA MET A 48 1.75 -34.75 11.42
C MET A 48 1.44 -34.61 9.92
N LEU A 49 0.82 -35.59 9.28
CA LEU A 49 0.46 -35.52 7.87
C LEU A 49 -0.61 -34.47 7.56
N LEU A 50 -1.51 -34.16 8.50
CA LEU A 50 -2.45 -33.06 8.38
C LEU A 50 -1.89 -31.74 8.93
N GLY A 51 -1.16 -31.79 10.05
CA GLY A 51 -0.68 -30.59 10.75
C GLY A 51 0.55 -29.96 10.13
N ILE A 52 1.49 -30.75 9.58
CA ILE A 52 2.68 -30.23 8.89
C ILE A 52 2.30 -29.40 7.66
N PRO A 53 1.43 -29.86 6.73
CA PRO A 53 1.08 -29.01 5.59
C PRO A 53 0.32 -27.74 6.00
N VAL A 54 -0.55 -27.81 7.01
CA VAL A 54 -1.22 -26.61 7.56
C VAL A 54 -0.22 -25.64 8.18
N ALA A 55 0.76 -26.14 8.93
CA ALA A 55 1.82 -25.31 9.52
C ALA A 55 2.75 -24.71 8.46
N ILE A 56 3.08 -25.46 7.40
CA ILE A 56 3.85 -24.96 6.26
C ILE A 56 3.06 -23.86 5.56
N LEU A 57 1.77 -24.07 5.30
CA LEU A 57 0.90 -23.05 4.69
C LEU A 57 0.87 -21.78 5.55
N ALA A 58 0.70 -21.92 6.86
CA ALA A 58 0.74 -20.79 7.79
C ALA A 58 2.09 -20.06 7.78
N LEU A 59 3.21 -20.79 7.74
CA LEU A 59 4.56 -20.22 7.62
C LEU A 59 4.76 -19.47 6.29
N LEU A 60 4.25 -20.01 5.17
CA LEU A 60 4.31 -19.34 3.88
C LEU A 60 3.49 -18.05 3.87
N VAL A 61 2.30 -18.07 4.46
CA VAL A 61 1.48 -16.87 4.64
C VAL A 61 2.23 -15.83 5.49
N ALA A 62 2.78 -16.23 6.64
CA ALA A 62 3.55 -15.34 7.51
C ALA A 62 4.79 -14.76 6.81
N ALA A 63 5.55 -15.60 6.10
CA ALA A 63 6.71 -15.17 5.32
C ALA A 63 6.30 -14.20 4.20
N LYS A 64 5.14 -14.41 3.57
CA LYS A 64 4.61 -13.49 2.56
C LYS A 64 4.30 -12.12 3.14
N PHE A 65 3.62 -12.04 4.29
CA PHE A 65 3.36 -10.77 4.98
C PHE A 65 4.67 -10.05 5.34
N LEU A 66 5.67 -10.78 5.85
CA LEU A 66 7.00 -10.21 6.12
C LEU A 66 7.73 -9.71 4.85
N SER A 67 7.60 -10.41 3.72
CA SER A 67 8.21 -9.97 2.47
C SER A 67 7.54 -8.72 1.89
N MET A 68 6.24 -8.56 2.15
CA MET A 68 5.44 -7.46 1.62
C MET A 68 5.82 -6.12 2.27
N THR A 69 6.08 -6.09 3.57
CA THR A 69 6.53 -4.88 4.27
C THR A 69 7.90 -4.41 3.78
N VAL A 70 8.80 -5.34 3.43
CA VAL A 70 10.13 -4.99 2.91
C VAL A 70 10.05 -4.40 1.50
N ILE A 71 9.19 -4.92 0.63
CA ILE A 71 9.02 -4.40 -0.75
C ILE A 71 8.30 -3.03 -0.73
N ALA A 72 7.28 -2.86 0.12
CA ALA A 72 6.61 -1.59 0.31
C ALA A 72 7.59 -0.48 0.76
N ASN A 73 8.44 -0.79 1.75
CA ASN A 73 9.47 0.14 2.22
C ASN A 73 10.48 0.53 1.14
N ARG A 74 10.80 -0.37 0.20
CA ARG A 74 11.72 -0.07 -0.91
C ARG A 74 11.11 0.90 -1.92
N THR A 75 9.85 0.72 -2.29
CA THR A 75 9.15 1.66 -3.18
C THR A 75 9.08 3.05 -2.58
N VAL A 76 8.74 3.15 -1.28
CA VAL A 76 8.70 4.42 -0.56
C VAL A 76 10.10 5.05 -0.49
N SER A 77 11.12 4.29 -0.08
CA SER A 77 12.49 4.83 0.01
C SER A 77 13.06 5.28 -1.33
N ALA A 78 12.74 4.58 -2.42
CA ALA A 78 13.17 4.96 -3.76
C ALA A 78 12.43 6.22 -4.24
N TYR A 79 11.14 6.32 -3.93
CA TYR A 79 10.33 7.51 -4.21
C TYR A 79 10.84 8.75 -3.44
N GLU A 80 11.17 8.58 -2.15
CA GLU A 80 11.69 9.66 -1.29
C GLU A 80 13.05 10.20 -1.77
N VAL A 81 13.90 9.37 -2.39
CA VAL A 81 15.20 9.80 -2.94
C VAL A 81 15.16 10.11 -4.44
N ALA A 82 13.97 10.28 -5.01
CA ALA A 82 13.74 10.57 -6.42
C ALA A 82 14.28 9.53 -7.42
N ASP A 83 14.48 8.28 -6.99
CA ASP A 83 14.78 7.13 -7.88
C ASP A 83 13.48 6.51 -8.39
N TYR A 84 12.87 7.19 -9.36
CA TYR A 84 11.56 6.81 -9.92
C TYR A 84 11.61 5.54 -10.78
N GLU A 85 12.77 5.20 -11.36
CA GLU A 85 12.94 3.94 -12.11
C GLU A 85 12.91 2.74 -11.17
N SER A 86 13.64 2.79 -10.05
CA SER A 86 13.59 1.74 -9.03
C SER A 86 12.22 1.66 -8.35
N ALA A 87 11.58 2.81 -8.12
CA ALA A 87 10.22 2.88 -7.59
C ALA A 87 9.22 2.22 -8.55
N LEU A 88 9.32 2.47 -9.86
CA LEU A 88 8.43 1.90 -10.88
C LEU A 88 8.56 0.38 -10.94
N ASN A 89 9.79 -0.14 -11.01
CA ASN A 89 10.02 -1.59 -11.04
C ASN A 89 9.46 -2.26 -9.78
N SER A 90 9.65 -1.64 -8.62
CA SER A 90 9.12 -2.15 -7.35
C SER A 90 7.59 -2.08 -7.29
N ALA A 91 6.98 -0.99 -7.77
CA ALA A 91 5.52 -0.82 -7.84
C ALA A 91 4.87 -1.82 -8.81
N GLN A 92 5.47 -2.08 -9.98
CA GLN A 92 4.98 -3.07 -10.92
C GLN A 92 5.03 -4.49 -10.34
N GLN A 93 6.05 -4.83 -9.56
CA GLN A 93 6.10 -6.13 -8.86
C GLN A 93 5.00 -6.27 -7.79
N GLN A 94 4.54 -5.17 -7.19
CA GLN A 94 3.43 -5.19 -6.24
C GLN A 94 2.10 -5.58 -6.89
N LYS A 95 1.90 -5.33 -8.19
CA LYS A 95 0.68 -5.74 -8.94
C LYS A 95 0.40 -7.24 -8.87
N PHE A 96 1.44 -8.08 -8.78
CA PHE A 96 1.28 -9.53 -8.68
C PHE A 96 1.14 -10.02 -7.23
N LEU A 97 1.60 -9.24 -6.26
CA LEU A 97 1.71 -9.67 -4.86
C LEU A 97 0.60 -9.15 -3.96
N ASN A 98 -0.06 -8.06 -4.35
CA ASN A 98 -1.07 -7.39 -3.55
C ASN A 98 -2.49 -7.90 -3.85
N VAL A 99 -2.98 -8.79 -3.01
CA VAL A 99 -4.34 -9.36 -3.10
C VAL A 99 -5.30 -8.68 -2.11
N VAL A 100 -4.76 -8.00 -1.09
CA VAL A 100 -5.54 -7.47 0.05
C VAL A 100 -5.99 -6.04 -0.22
N GLU A 101 -5.11 -5.18 -0.71
CA GLU A 101 -5.39 -3.76 -0.96
C GLU A 101 -5.19 -3.46 -2.44
N GLN A 102 -6.10 -3.98 -3.28
CA GLN A 102 -5.92 -4.06 -4.73
C GLN A 102 -5.70 -2.69 -5.40
N TRP A 103 -6.17 -1.60 -4.78
CA TRP A 103 -6.00 -0.23 -5.27
C TRP A 103 -4.56 0.29 -5.17
N LYS A 104 -3.76 -0.18 -4.19
CA LYS A 104 -2.42 0.39 -3.92
C LYS A 104 -1.42 0.15 -5.04
N ALA A 105 -1.47 -1.02 -5.69
CA ALA A 105 -0.53 -1.34 -6.75
C ALA A 105 -0.68 -0.45 -8.01
N PRO A 106 -1.90 -0.26 -8.58
CA PRO A 106 -2.11 0.72 -9.63
C PRO A 106 -1.88 2.16 -9.13
N TYR A 107 -2.31 2.52 -7.90
CA TYR A 107 -2.04 3.85 -7.34
C TYR A 107 -0.54 4.19 -7.27
N ASN A 108 0.29 3.30 -6.74
CA ASN A 108 1.73 3.49 -6.63
C ASN A 108 2.37 3.63 -8.01
N THR A 109 1.92 2.83 -8.98
CA THR A 109 2.42 2.90 -10.37
C THR A 109 2.06 4.25 -11.01
N GLY A 110 0.81 4.67 -10.88
CA GLY A 110 0.34 5.96 -11.42
C GLY A 110 1.02 7.16 -10.78
N THR A 111 1.27 7.11 -9.47
CA THR A 111 2.00 8.16 -8.74
C THR A 111 3.45 8.28 -9.22
N VAL A 112 4.11 7.17 -9.52
CA VAL A 112 5.45 7.20 -10.13
C VAL A 112 5.40 7.77 -11.55
N TYR A 113 4.40 7.40 -12.36
CA TYR A 113 4.23 7.98 -13.70
C TYR A 113 4.00 9.49 -13.69
N LEU A 114 3.22 10.01 -12.73
CA LEU A 114 3.07 11.46 -12.53
C LEU A 114 4.42 12.13 -12.37
N GLN A 115 5.28 11.55 -11.55
CA GLN A 115 6.57 12.14 -11.24
C GLN A 115 7.57 12.03 -12.41
N LEU A 116 7.39 11.04 -13.29
CA LEU A 116 8.11 10.92 -14.56
C LEU A 116 7.53 11.80 -15.69
N GLY A 117 6.44 12.54 -15.44
CA GLY A 117 5.76 13.34 -16.46
C GLY A 117 4.95 12.52 -17.47
N LEU A 118 4.78 11.22 -17.25
CA LEU A 118 4.02 10.30 -18.09
C LEU A 118 2.53 10.39 -17.72
N ASN A 119 1.91 11.53 -18.02
CA ASN A 119 0.59 11.89 -17.50
C ASN A 119 -0.55 10.98 -18.00
N GLN A 120 -0.46 10.45 -19.23
CA GLN A 120 -1.48 9.53 -19.78
C GLN A 120 -1.41 8.14 -19.13
N GLU A 121 -0.20 7.63 -18.93
CA GLU A 121 0.06 6.39 -18.20
C GLU A 121 -0.36 6.53 -16.73
N ALA A 122 -0.06 7.67 -16.12
CA ALA A 122 -0.51 8.00 -14.76
C ALA A 122 -2.04 7.97 -14.65
N ARG A 123 -2.74 8.67 -15.54
CA ARG A 123 -4.21 8.68 -15.61
C ARG A 123 -4.76 7.26 -15.68
N THR A 124 -4.23 6.44 -16.59
CA THR A 124 -4.69 5.06 -16.80
C THR A 124 -4.58 4.23 -15.52
N GLU A 125 -3.44 4.30 -14.83
CA GLU A 125 -3.24 3.55 -13.59
C GLU A 125 -4.11 4.07 -12.44
N LEU A 126 -4.27 5.39 -12.31
CA LEU A 126 -5.07 5.99 -11.25
C LEU A 126 -6.58 5.75 -11.45
N GLU A 127 -7.07 5.78 -12.70
CA GLU A 127 -8.44 5.36 -13.05
C GLU A 127 -8.67 3.89 -12.73
N ALA A 128 -7.66 3.02 -12.90
CA ALA A 128 -7.75 1.62 -12.52
C ALA A 128 -7.74 1.41 -10.99
N ALA A 129 -7.06 2.30 -10.24
CA ALA A 129 -7.02 2.25 -8.78
C ALA A 129 -8.34 2.70 -8.13
N LEU A 130 -8.96 3.74 -8.68
CA LEU A 130 -10.12 4.41 -8.08
C LEU A 130 -11.30 3.47 -7.73
N PRO A 131 -11.79 2.58 -8.61
CA PRO A 131 -12.93 1.70 -8.29
C PRO A 131 -12.57 0.58 -7.30
N LEU A 132 -11.29 0.42 -6.94
CA LEU A 132 -10.80 -0.57 -5.98
C LEU A 132 -10.62 0.01 -4.57
N ALA A 133 -10.73 1.33 -4.43
CA ALA A 133 -10.65 2.04 -3.16
C ALA A 133 -12.05 2.39 -2.65
N SER A 134 -12.13 2.76 -1.36
CA SER A 134 -13.40 3.21 -0.75
C SER A 134 -13.14 4.17 0.40
N GLY A 135 -14.02 5.16 0.57
CA GLY A 135 -13.94 6.11 1.68
C GLY A 135 -12.64 6.93 1.62
N ALA A 136 -11.92 7.04 2.73
CA ALA A 136 -10.68 7.81 2.81
C ALA A 136 -9.57 7.35 1.84
N ASP A 137 -9.58 6.09 1.39
CA ASP A 137 -8.59 5.58 0.43
C ASP A 137 -8.73 6.20 -0.97
N GLU A 138 -9.91 6.74 -1.31
CA GLU A 138 -10.13 7.39 -2.61
C GLU A 138 -9.42 8.75 -2.72
N CYS A 139 -9.15 9.42 -1.59
CA CYS A 139 -8.66 10.80 -1.56
C CYS A 139 -7.30 10.97 -2.26
N PRO A 140 -6.25 10.19 -1.93
CA PRO A 140 -4.98 10.32 -2.64
C PRO A 140 -5.08 9.92 -4.12
N ILE A 141 -5.94 8.96 -4.46
CA ILE A 141 -6.14 8.54 -5.86
C ILE A 141 -6.78 9.67 -6.67
N ARG A 142 -7.84 10.28 -6.14
CA ARG A 142 -8.55 11.39 -6.81
C ARG A 142 -7.67 12.63 -6.93
N SER A 143 -6.89 12.96 -5.90
CA SER A 143 -5.93 14.06 -5.94
C SER A 143 -4.91 13.86 -7.07
N ASN A 144 -4.23 12.71 -7.09
CA ASN A 144 -3.24 12.40 -8.12
C ASN A 144 -3.87 12.30 -9.52
N LEU A 145 -5.08 11.75 -9.64
CA LEU A 145 -5.79 11.65 -10.91
C LEU A 145 -6.14 13.05 -11.46
N ALA A 146 -6.59 13.96 -10.60
CA ALA A 146 -6.86 15.33 -10.99
C ALA A 146 -5.58 16.04 -11.47
N ILE A 147 -4.44 15.86 -10.79
CA ILE A 147 -3.14 16.41 -11.24
C ILE A 147 -2.73 15.83 -12.60
N ALA A 148 -2.92 14.52 -12.83
CA ALA A 148 -2.59 13.89 -14.11
C ALA A 148 -3.41 14.50 -15.26
N ILE A 149 -4.71 14.66 -15.04
CA ILE A 149 -5.64 15.24 -16.02
C ILE A 149 -5.35 16.73 -16.21
N GLU A 150 -5.03 17.47 -15.15
CA GLU A 150 -4.62 18.87 -15.22
C GLU A 150 -3.41 19.04 -16.17
N ARG A 151 -2.36 18.25 -15.97
CA ARG A 151 -1.15 18.30 -16.81
C ARG A 151 -1.40 17.88 -18.25
N ILE A 152 -2.37 16.98 -18.50
CA ILE A 152 -2.83 16.67 -19.86
C ILE A 152 -3.50 17.91 -20.48
N GLY A 153 -4.35 18.60 -19.73
CA GLY A 153 -4.96 19.86 -20.17
C GLY A 153 -3.93 20.94 -20.46
N ASP A 154 -2.91 21.07 -19.61
CA ASP A 154 -1.81 22.03 -19.79
C ASP A 154 -0.99 21.73 -21.05
N GLN A 155 -0.79 20.45 -21.37
CA GLN A 155 -0.16 20.04 -22.61
C GLN A 155 -1.02 20.41 -23.82
N HIS A 156 -2.34 20.16 -23.77
CA HIS A 156 -3.26 20.56 -24.84
C HIS A 156 -3.26 22.08 -25.05
N ASP A 157 -3.25 22.86 -23.98
CA ASP A 157 -3.19 24.32 -24.04
C ASP A 157 -1.88 24.80 -24.68
N ALA A 158 -0.74 24.22 -24.26
CA ALA A 158 0.57 24.50 -24.86
C ALA A 158 0.65 24.12 -26.35
N ASP A 159 -0.08 23.09 -26.77
CA ASP A 159 -0.20 22.66 -28.17
C ASP A 159 -1.21 23.51 -28.97
N GLY A 160 -1.89 24.47 -28.33
CA GLY A 160 -2.88 25.37 -28.94
C GLY A 160 -4.28 24.78 -29.06
N ASP A 161 -4.55 23.63 -28.44
CA ASP A 161 -5.86 22.98 -28.38
C ASP A 161 -6.60 23.36 -27.09
N GLY A 162 -7.03 24.62 -27.01
CA GLY A 162 -7.73 25.17 -25.84
C GLY A 162 -9.08 24.50 -25.56
N ASP A 163 -9.71 23.87 -26.56
CA ASP A 163 -10.96 23.14 -26.38
C ASP A 163 -10.69 21.84 -25.60
N ALA A 164 -9.68 21.06 -26.02
CA ALA A 164 -9.25 19.86 -25.30
C ALA A 164 -8.68 20.19 -23.91
N ALA A 165 -7.97 21.32 -23.78
CA ALA A 165 -7.47 21.78 -22.48
C ALA A 165 -8.60 22.03 -21.48
N ARG A 166 -9.62 22.79 -21.89
CA ARG A 166 -10.81 23.06 -21.04
C ARG A 166 -11.57 21.79 -20.70
N GLU A 167 -11.72 20.85 -21.64
CA GLU A 167 -12.35 19.56 -21.37
C GLU A 167 -11.58 18.78 -20.29
N ALA A 168 -10.26 18.74 -20.39
CA ALA A 168 -9.40 18.08 -19.39
C ALA A 168 -9.52 18.77 -18.02
N TRP A 169 -9.41 20.10 -17.93
CA TRP A 169 -9.53 20.80 -16.65
C TRP A 169 -10.91 20.62 -15.99
N GLN A 170 -11.99 20.62 -16.79
CA GLN A 170 -13.33 20.29 -16.28
C GLN A 170 -13.43 18.85 -15.78
N GLN A 171 -12.80 17.90 -16.47
CA GLN A 171 -12.73 16.52 -16.03
C GLN A 171 -11.97 16.40 -14.69
N ALA A 172 -10.85 17.12 -14.52
CA ALA A 172 -10.10 17.13 -13.27
C ALA A 172 -10.94 17.67 -12.10
N LEU A 173 -11.70 18.76 -12.30
CA LEU A 173 -12.65 19.27 -11.30
C LEU A 173 -13.76 18.25 -10.99
N ALA A 174 -14.26 17.54 -12.01
CA ALA A 174 -15.26 16.50 -11.80
C ALA A 174 -14.72 15.35 -10.93
N VAL A 175 -13.44 14.99 -11.06
CA VAL A 175 -12.79 13.98 -10.21
C VAL A 175 -12.71 14.45 -8.75
N LEU A 176 -12.30 15.71 -8.53
CA LEU A 176 -12.19 16.30 -7.18
C LEU A 176 -13.56 16.46 -6.50
N SER A 177 -14.58 16.93 -7.22
CA SER A 177 -15.94 17.14 -6.68
C SER A 177 -16.65 15.85 -6.28
N GLN A 178 -16.22 14.71 -6.82
CA GLN A 178 -16.74 13.39 -6.46
C GLN A 178 -16.00 12.76 -5.28
N ALA A 179 -15.07 13.47 -4.64
CA ALA A 179 -14.38 12.98 -3.46
C ALA A 179 -15.35 12.73 -2.29
N PRO A 180 -15.18 11.62 -1.54
CA PRO A 180 -15.93 11.40 -0.31
C PRO A 180 -15.77 12.55 0.69
N ALA A 181 -16.82 12.83 1.47
CA ALA A 181 -16.78 13.88 2.51
C ALA A 181 -15.72 13.63 3.60
N GLU A 182 -15.25 12.39 3.71
CA GLU A 182 -14.17 11.97 4.61
C GLU A 182 -12.78 12.36 4.10
N CYS A 183 -12.66 12.88 2.87
CA CYS A 183 -11.38 13.36 2.36
C CYS A 183 -10.97 14.65 3.05
N PRO A 184 -9.90 14.63 3.86
CA PRO A 184 -9.32 15.86 4.36
C PRO A 184 -8.64 16.58 3.19
N ASP A 185 -8.52 17.90 3.29
CA ASP A 185 -7.80 18.71 2.29
C ASP A 185 -6.35 18.24 2.07
N SER A 186 -5.75 17.48 2.99
CA SER A 186 -4.31 17.15 3.00
C SER A 186 -4.00 15.66 3.26
N THR A 187 -4.30 14.76 2.31
CA THR A 187 -3.71 13.39 2.29
C THR A 187 -2.67 13.21 1.18
N SER A 188 -2.47 14.20 0.31
CA SER A 188 -1.47 14.22 -0.76
C SER A 188 -0.48 15.36 -0.52
N SER A 189 0.70 15.31 -1.15
CA SER A 189 1.72 16.36 -1.04
C SER A 189 1.24 17.73 -1.54
N VAL A 190 0.19 17.74 -2.38
CA VAL A 190 -0.54 18.93 -2.81
C VAL A 190 -1.99 18.82 -2.32
N PRO A 191 -2.52 19.82 -1.60
CA PRO A 191 -3.92 19.83 -1.19
C PRO A 191 -4.89 19.79 -2.38
N MET A 192 -6.01 19.08 -2.23
CA MET A 192 -7.04 18.99 -3.27
C MET A 192 -7.68 20.36 -3.54
N SER A 193 -7.82 21.19 -2.50
CA SER A 193 -8.35 22.55 -2.59
C SER A 193 -7.45 23.49 -3.38
N GLU A 194 -6.13 23.32 -3.30
CA GLU A 194 -5.16 24.08 -4.11
C GLU A 194 -5.26 23.70 -5.59
N THR A 195 -5.34 22.39 -5.88
CA THR A 195 -5.54 21.90 -7.25
C THR A 195 -6.85 22.39 -7.83
N GLN A 196 -7.93 22.40 -7.03
CA GLN A 196 -9.23 22.94 -7.44
C GLN A 196 -9.13 24.42 -7.81
N GLN A 197 -8.51 25.25 -6.98
CA GLN A 197 -8.34 26.69 -7.26
C GLN A 197 -7.54 26.93 -8.54
N ARG A 198 -6.47 26.16 -8.76
CA ARG A 198 -5.65 26.25 -9.97
C ARG A 198 -6.43 25.88 -11.23
N LEU A 199 -7.26 24.84 -11.16
CA LEU A 199 -8.14 24.43 -12.25
C LEU A 199 -9.24 25.46 -12.55
N GLU A 200 -9.84 26.05 -11.51
CA GLU A 200 -10.83 27.12 -11.66
C GLU A 200 -10.21 28.35 -12.34
N ALA A 201 -9.01 28.75 -11.93
CA ALA A 201 -8.27 29.86 -12.54
C ALA A 201 -7.89 29.59 -14.01
N LYS A 202 -7.66 28.33 -14.40
CA LYS A 202 -7.41 27.95 -15.81
C LYS A 202 -8.68 28.02 -16.66
N LEU A 203 -9.84 27.74 -16.07
CA LEU A 203 -11.13 27.73 -16.78
C LEU A 203 -11.77 29.11 -16.90
N ASP A 204 -11.60 29.95 -15.88
CA ASP A 204 -12.05 31.34 -15.85
C ASP A 204 -10.85 32.22 -15.50
N PRO A 205 -9.90 32.41 -16.43
CA PRO A 205 -8.76 33.27 -16.19
C PRO A 205 -9.30 34.66 -15.85
N PRO A 206 -8.83 35.29 -14.76
CA PRO A 206 -9.29 36.62 -14.40
C PRO A 206 -9.14 37.50 -15.63
N GLN A 207 -10.26 38.09 -16.08
CA GLN A 207 -10.22 39.09 -17.12
C GLN A 207 -9.20 40.12 -16.66
N SER A 208 -8.04 40.15 -17.31
CA SER A 208 -7.19 41.32 -17.28
C SER A 208 -8.13 42.44 -17.69
N SER A 209 -8.50 43.28 -16.71
CA SER A 209 -9.11 44.56 -17.01
C SER A 209 -8.24 45.18 -18.09
N ASP A 210 -8.84 45.39 -19.27
CA ASP A 210 -8.32 46.18 -20.37
C ASP A 210 -8.18 47.66 -19.93
N ASP A 211 -7.41 47.89 -18.85
CA ASP A 211 -6.60 49.09 -18.65
C ASP A 211 -5.16 48.67 -18.96
N ALA A 212 -4.97 48.13 -20.18
CA ALA A 212 -3.76 48.46 -20.89
C ALA A 212 -3.81 49.98 -21.08
N GLU A 213 -3.15 50.72 -20.20
CA GLU A 213 -2.61 52.02 -20.61
C GLU A 213 -1.82 51.73 -21.88
N GLU A 214 -2.36 52.17 -23.01
CA GLU A 214 -1.63 52.28 -24.27
C GLU A 214 -0.25 52.84 -23.94
N PRO A 215 0.84 52.19 -24.38
CA PRO A 215 2.13 52.84 -24.41
C PRO A 215 1.95 54.07 -25.31
N GLN A 216 1.80 55.24 -24.70
CA GLN A 216 1.85 56.50 -25.40
C GLN A 216 3.27 56.60 -25.94
N ASP A 217 3.39 56.32 -27.24
CA ASP A 217 4.52 56.63 -28.11
C ASP A 217 5.08 58.03 -27.79
N PRO A 218 6.30 58.13 -27.21
CA PRO A 218 7.12 59.30 -27.37
C PRO A 218 8.08 58.98 -28.52
N SER A 219 7.72 59.46 -29.70
CA SER A 219 8.57 59.39 -30.86
C SER A 219 9.91 60.08 -30.60
N GLU A 220 10.99 59.37 -30.93
CA GLU A 220 12.35 59.81 -31.30
C GLU A 220 13.22 60.58 -30.26
N ASP A 221 14.28 59.94 -29.73
CA ASP A 221 15.70 60.15 -30.10
C ASP A 221 16.60 59.15 -29.32
N PRO A 222 17.67 58.54 -29.89
CA PRO A 222 18.42 57.45 -29.27
C PRO A 222 19.67 57.98 -28.56
N SER A 223 19.64 58.03 -27.23
CA SER A 223 20.88 57.98 -26.45
C SER A 223 20.61 57.79 -24.96
N ASP A 224 21.46 56.98 -24.34
CA ASP A 224 21.71 56.86 -22.89
C ASP A 224 20.96 55.76 -22.13
N THR A 225 21.15 54.50 -22.55
CA THR A 225 20.97 53.31 -21.68
C THR A 225 22.32 52.90 -21.13
N GLY A 226 22.53 53.14 -19.83
CA GLY A 226 23.75 52.73 -19.12
C GLY A 226 23.50 52.33 -17.67
N ASP A 227 22.71 53.11 -16.93
CA ASP A 227 22.70 52.98 -15.45
C ASP A 227 21.40 52.39 -14.87
N ALA A 228 20.23 52.57 -15.50
CA ALA A 228 18.95 52.13 -14.92
C ALA A 228 18.70 50.60 -14.96
N ASP A 229 19.35 49.87 -15.87
CA ASP A 229 19.25 48.41 -15.97
C ASP A 229 20.14 47.68 -14.94
N GLN A 230 21.19 48.34 -14.43
CA GLN A 230 22.11 47.74 -13.48
C GLN A 230 21.51 47.69 -12.08
N ASP A 231 20.89 48.79 -11.62
CA ASP A 231 20.25 48.85 -10.30
C ASP A 231 19.11 47.81 -10.18
N ALA A 232 18.33 47.60 -11.25
CA ALA A 232 17.25 46.62 -11.26
C ALA A 232 17.76 45.17 -11.26
N ILE A 233 18.89 44.90 -11.91
CA ILE A 233 19.51 43.57 -11.90
C ILE A 233 20.21 43.29 -10.57
N GLU A 234 20.76 44.31 -9.92
CA GLU A 234 21.41 44.21 -8.61
C GLU A 234 20.38 43.93 -7.49
N ASP A 235 19.22 44.61 -7.50
CA ASP A 235 18.10 44.36 -6.58
C ASP A 235 17.54 42.93 -6.71
N ILE A 236 17.43 42.42 -7.95
CA ILE A 236 16.97 41.04 -8.20
C ILE A 236 18.02 40.03 -7.73
N GLY A 237 19.31 40.34 -7.90
CA GLY A 237 20.41 39.53 -7.40
C GLY A 237 20.40 39.41 -5.87
N GLU A 238 20.27 40.53 -5.16
CA GLU A 238 20.18 40.54 -3.69
C GLU A 238 18.97 39.74 -3.18
N GLN A 239 17.79 39.90 -3.80
CA GLN A 239 16.62 39.10 -3.42
C GLN A 239 16.82 37.59 -3.63
N LEU A 240 17.52 37.18 -4.69
CA LEU A 240 17.76 35.77 -4.97
C LEU A 240 18.76 35.12 -4.01
N ASP A 241 19.75 35.88 -3.55
CA ASP A 241 20.71 35.42 -2.55
C ASP A 241 20.07 35.34 -1.16
N GLU A 242 19.24 36.32 -0.79
CA GLU A 242 18.52 36.33 0.49
C GLU A 242 17.53 35.14 0.60
N ASN A 243 16.82 34.82 -0.49
CA ASN A 243 15.94 33.63 -0.55
C ASN A 243 16.72 32.30 -0.50
N GLN A 244 17.97 32.27 -0.96
CA GLN A 244 18.82 31.08 -0.90
C GLN A 244 19.37 30.88 0.52
N ASP A 245 19.80 31.95 1.17
CA ASP A 245 20.28 31.93 2.56
C ASP A 245 19.15 31.53 3.53
N ASP A 246 17.94 32.08 3.36
CA ASP A 246 16.76 31.69 4.15
C ASP A 246 16.43 30.19 4.02
N ARG A 247 16.57 29.62 2.81
CA ARG A 247 16.40 28.19 2.59
C ARG A 247 17.49 27.37 3.28
N GLN A 248 18.73 27.86 3.24
CA GLN A 248 19.87 27.16 3.81
C GLN A 248 19.80 27.17 5.35
N ASP A 249 19.43 28.30 5.95
CA ASP A 249 19.22 28.44 7.39
C ASP A 249 18.06 27.56 7.88
N ALA A 250 16.96 27.45 7.11
CA ALA A 250 15.86 26.54 7.44
C ALA A 250 16.30 25.06 7.42
N ILE A 251 17.17 24.67 6.49
CA ILE A 251 17.72 23.30 6.41
C ILE A 251 18.71 23.05 7.55
N ASP A 252 19.51 24.04 7.93
CA ASP A 252 20.50 23.91 9.00
C ASP A 252 19.83 23.92 10.38
N GLU A 253 18.76 24.69 10.59
CA GLU A 253 17.91 24.61 11.79
C GLU A 253 17.19 23.26 11.93
N GLU A 254 16.81 22.63 10.81
CA GLU A 254 16.23 21.28 10.80
C GLU A 254 17.29 20.21 11.15
N ASN A 255 18.53 20.40 10.69
CA ASN A 255 19.64 19.49 10.97
C ASN A 255 20.17 19.59 12.42
N ASP A 256 20.22 20.79 13.00
CA ASP A 256 20.72 21.01 14.36
C ASP A 256 19.73 20.53 15.46
N GLN A 257 18.44 20.39 15.12
CA GLN A 257 17.42 19.83 16.03
C GLN A 257 17.29 18.29 15.91
N GLY A 258 18.00 17.66 14.97
CA GLY A 258 17.85 16.24 14.61
C GLY A 258 18.82 15.25 15.27
N GLY A 259 19.50 15.62 16.35
CA GLY A 259 20.39 14.74 17.10
C GLY A 259 19.67 13.84 18.12
N GLY A 260 18.73 12.97 17.72
CA GLY A 260 18.16 12.01 18.67
C GLY A 260 16.86 11.30 18.28
N GLY A 261 17.00 10.12 17.67
CA GLY A 261 16.22 8.93 18.02
C GLY A 261 14.69 8.95 17.88
N GLY A 262 14.21 8.24 16.85
CA GLY A 262 13.11 7.30 16.99
C GLY A 262 11.71 7.89 17.21
N GLY A 263 11.04 8.21 16.12
CA GLY A 263 9.60 8.42 16.08
C GLY A 263 9.11 8.18 14.67
N GLY A 264 8.91 6.91 14.32
CA GLY A 264 8.19 6.56 13.11
C GLY A 264 6.82 7.22 13.17
N THR A 265 6.59 8.21 12.33
CA THR A 265 5.27 8.76 12.12
C THR A 265 4.50 7.75 11.29
N ASP A 266 3.40 7.26 11.86
CA ASP A 266 2.34 6.55 11.14
C ASP A 266 1.81 7.48 10.05
N LYS A 267 2.39 7.37 8.85
CA LYS A 267 1.83 7.97 7.65
C LYS A 267 0.70 7.03 7.19
N PRO A 268 -0.53 7.50 6.96
CA PRO A 268 -1.64 6.64 6.59
C PRO A 268 -1.50 6.30 5.11
N TRP A 269 -0.68 5.29 4.83
CA TRP A 269 -0.63 4.57 3.57
C TRP A 269 -0.10 3.16 3.78
#